data_AF-A0AAD7M2M8-F1
#
_entry.id   AF-A0AAD7M2M8-F1
#
_cell.length_a   1.000
_cell.length_b   1.000
_cell.length_c   1.000
_cell.angle_alpha   90.00
_cell.angle_beta   90.00
_cell.angle_gamma   90.00
#
_symmetry.space_group_name_H-M   'P 1'
#
loop_
_entity.id
_entity.type
_entity.pdbx_description
1 polymer ?
#
loop_
_entity_poly.entity_id
_entity_poly.type
_entity_poly.pdbx_seq_one_letter_code
_entity_poly.pdbx_strand_id
1 'polypeptide(L)'
;MGKEKQFFLLKTELAEWSWEDQAANGGITKWDGVKNKQAQKYLKSMRLNDLCFFYHSGAKARRVVGVVTVLREWYSEDDGEGSVDVKAVGEMRKAVDLKEMKADGGLKNFAMFRQPRLSVVPVPEDVWKKVCDLGGGYEGDGREGDDDDDSDEEWKIIANAILTPVRASSCLRNLQPKSLL
;
A
#
# COMPACT_ATOMS: atom_id res chain seq x y z
N MET A 1 -4.78 -16.75 -18.77
CA MET A 1 -5.24 -16.52 -17.38
C MET A 1 -4.35 -15.49 -16.74
N GLY A 2 -4.90 -14.37 -16.24
CA GLY A 2 -4.18 -13.50 -15.31
C GLY A 2 -3.90 -14.27 -14.02
N LYS A 3 -2.72 -14.10 -13.44
CA LYS A 3 -2.41 -14.69 -12.13
C LYS A 3 -3.31 -14.03 -11.07
N GLU A 4 -3.85 -14.82 -10.15
CA GLU A 4 -4.57 -14.29 -8.99
C GLU A 4 -3.64 -13.41 -8.15
N LYS A 5 -4.20 -12.32 -7.62
CA LYS A 5 -3.47 -11.35 -6.80
C LYS A 5 -3.02 -12.02 -5.50
N GLN A 6 -1.75 -11.86 -5.14
CA GLN A 6 -1.22 -12.38 -3.88
C GLN A 6 -1.25 -11.30 -2.80
N PHE A 7 -1.32 -11.76 -1.55
CA PHE A 7 -1.33 -10.90 -0.38
C PHE A 7 -0.14 -11.18 0.52
N PHE A 8 0.41 -10.11 1.09
CA PHE A 8 1.53 -10.18 2.00
C PHE A 8 1.33 -9.25 3.19
N LEU A 9 2.22 -9.37 4.16
CA LEU A 9 2.36 -8.47 5.29
C LEU A 9 3.81 -8.06 5.40
N LEU A 10 4.03 -6.76 5.48
CA LEU A 10 5.32 -6.11 5.58
C LEU A 10 5.45 -5.47 6.97
N LYS A 11 6.47 -5.86 7.73
CA LYS A 11 6.73 -5.34 9.07
C LYS A 11 7.79 -4.25 9.03
N THR A 12 7.51 -3.16 9.73
CA THR A 12 8.47 -2.09 10.03
C THR A 12 8.29 -1.62 11.47
N GLU A 13 9.36 -1.18 12.13
CA GLU A 13 9.26 -0.55 13.45
C GLU A 13 8.71 0.88 13.28
N LEU A 14 7.79 1.28 14.18
CA LEU A 14 7.19 2.63 14.12
C LEU A 14 8.23 3.77 14.14
N ALA A 15 9.37 3.55 14.79
CA ALA A 15 10.46 4.53 14.87
C ALA A 15 11.38 4.55 13.65
N GLU A 16 11.30 3.54 12.79
CA GLU A 16 12.12 3.42 11.58
C GLU A 16 11.35 3.90 10.36
N TRP A 17 10.10 3.46 10.20
CA TRP A 17 9.22 3.92 9.13
C TRP A 17 7.75 3.80 9.55
N SER A 18 7.10 4.93 9.81
CA SER A 18 5.69 5.00 10.18
C SER A 18 4.76 5.12 8.97
N TRP A 19 3.46 5.05 9.20
CA TRP A 19 2.48 5.31 8.13
C TRP A 19 2.48 6.80 7.72
N GLU A 20 2.71 7.70 8.68
CA GLU A 20 2.85 9.13 8.41
C GLU A 20 4.06 9.41 7.50
N ASP A 21 5.18 8.71 7.71
CA ASP A 21 6.36 8.79 6.85
C ASP A 21 6.06 8.28 5.44
N GLN A 22 5.35 7.15 5.33
CA GLN A 22 4.90 6.60 4.05
C GLN A 22 4.05 7.61 3.28
N ALA A 23 3.06 8.23 3.94
CA ALA A 23 2.17 9.22 3.34
C ALA A 23 2.95 10.49 2.93
N ALA A 24 3.82 11.00 3.81
CA ALA A 24 4.65 12.18 3.54
C ALA A 24 5.63 11.98 2.38
N ASN A 25 6.10 10.75 2.14
CA ASN A 25 7.00 10.42 1.04
C ASN A 25 6.29 10.20 -0.31
N GLY A 26 5.16 10.90 -0.54
CA GLY A 26 4.35 10.74 -1.75
C GLY A 26 3.71 9.35 -1.88
N GLY A 27 3.61 8.61 -0.77
CA GLY A 27 3.06 7.28 -0.74
C GLY A 27 3.99 6.20 -1.29
N ILE A 28 5.20 6.48 -1.78
CA ILE A 28 6.07 5.47 -2.42
C ILE A 28 7.30 5.21 -1.54
N THR A 29 7.70 3.95 -1.37
CA THR A 29 8.89 3.60 -0.58
C THR A 29 9.59 2.36 -1.12
N LYS A 30 10.93 2.41 -1.14
CA LYS A 30 11.78 1.25 -1.39
C LYS A 30 11.77 0.36 -0.15
N TRP A 31 11.28 -0.87 -0.27
CA TRP A 31 11.26 -1.84 0.81
C TRP A 31 12.57 -2.64 0.81
N ASP A 32 13.56 -2.13 1.52
CA ASP A 32 14.91 -2.69 1.62
C ASP A 32 15.23 -3.21 3.04
N GLY A 33 16.52 -3.42 3.36
CA GLY A 33 16.97 -3.85 4.69
C GLY A 33 16.59 -5.29 5.10
N VAL A 34 15.95 -6.06 4.22
CA VAL A 34 15.48 -7.41 4.52
C VAL A 34 16.63 -8.42 4.42
N LYS A 35 17.24 -8.74 5.56
CA LYS A 35 18.38 -9.68 5.66
C LYS A 35 17.97 -11.16 5.74
N ASN A 36 16.73 -11.44 6.14
CA ASN A 36 16.27 -12.81 6.31
C ASN A 36 16.01 -13.47 4.93
N LYS A 37 16.73 -14.55 4.61
CA LYS A 37 16.63 -15.25 3.31
C LYS A 37 15.20 -15.72 2.97
N GLN A 38 14.42 -16.15 3.97
CA GLN A 38 13.03 -16.55 3.77
C GLN A 38 12.17 -15.34 3.41
N ALA A 39 12.35 -14.21 4.11
CA ALA A 39 11.66 -12.96 3.78
C ALA A 39 12.04 -12.44 2.39
N GLN A 40 13.34 -12.49 2.04
CA GLN A 40 13.80 -12.17 0.68
C GLN A 40 13.16 -13.05 -0.38
N LYS A 41 12.98 -14.35 -0.11
CA LYS A 41 12.26 -15.26 -1.02
C LYS A 41 10.81 -14.80 -1.24
N TYR A 42 10.14 -14.31 -0.21
CA TYR A 42 8.79 -13.77 -0.34
C TYR A 42 8.76 -12.45 -1.13
N LEU A 43 9.70 -11.53 -0.88
CA LEU A 43 9.85 -10.32 -1.70
C LEU A 43 10.08 -10.66 -3.18
N LYS A 44 10.95 -11.64 -3.47
CA LYS A 44 11.19 -12.14 -4.84
C LYS A 44 9.96 -12.76 -5.50
N SER A 45 8.97 -13.18 -4.71
CA SER A 45 7.73 -13.78 -5.22
C SER A 45 6.61 -12.79 -5.49
N MET A 46 6.77 -11.55 -5.03
CA MET A 46 5.81 -10.46 -5.24
C MET A 46 5.77 -10.04 -6.70
N ARG A 47 4.58 -9.68 -7.15
CA ARG A 47 4.29 -9.22 -8.51
C ARG A 47 3.63 -7.85 -8.48
N LEU A 48 3.68 -7.15 -9.60
CA LEU A 48 2.98 -5.86 -9.72
C LEU A 48 1.52 -5.98 -9.29
N ASN A 49 1.08 -5.00 -8.49
CA ASN A 49 -0.27 -4.91 -7.91
C ASN A 49 -0.63 -5.93 -6.82
N ASP A 50 0.31 -6.79 -6.37
CA ASP A 50 0.12 -7.57 -5.15
C ASP A 50 -0.07 -6.61 -3.95
N LEU A 51 -0.98 -6.96 -3.05
CA LEU A 51 -1.33 -6.11 -1.90
C LEU A 51 -0.62 -6.58 -0.64
N CYS A 52 -0.21 -5.62 0.16
CA CYS A 52 0.57 -5.85 1.35
C CYS A 52 -0.03 -5.07 2.53
N PHE A 53 -0.25 -5.74 3.65
CA PHE A 53 -0.51 -5.05 4.90
C PHE A 53 0.76 -4.34 5.38
N PHE A 54 0.63 -3.07 5.71
CA PHE A 54 1.64 -2.29 6.41
C PHE A 54 1.47 -2.52 7.91
N TYR A 55 2.43 -3.21 8.52
CA TYR A 55 2.37 -3.62 9.92
C TYR A 55 3.45 -2.92 10.74
N HIS A 56 3.03 -2.17 11.76
CA HIS A 56 3.96 -1.68 12.78
C HIS A 56 4.32 -2.81 13.74
N SER A 57 5.61 -3.11 13.82
CA SER A 57 6.21 -3.96 14.84
C SER A 57 6.82 -3.14 15.99
N GLY A 58 7.27 -3.86 17.01
CA GLY A 58 7.93 -3.29 18.18
C GLY A 58 7.15 -3.51 19.47
N ALA A 59 7.65 -2.94 20.57
CA ALA A 59 6.95 -3.00 21.86
C ALA A 59 5.84 -1.95 21.97
N LYS A 60 5.98 -0.83 21.25
CA LYS A 60 5.08 0.34 21.33
C LYS A 60 3.83 0.20 20.45
N ALA A 61 3.93 -0.50 19.32
CA ALA A 61 2.83 -0.73 18.39
C ALA A 61 2.98 -2.12 17.75
N ARG A 62 1.89 -2.88 17.70
CA ARG A 62 1.84 -4.22 17.08
C ARG A 62 0.53 -4.38 16.33
N ARG A 63 0.42 -3.73 15.18
CA ARG A 63 -0.85 -3.58 14.48
C ARG A 63 -0.69 -3.38 12.98
N VAL A 64 -1.71 -3.80 12.24
CA VAL A 64 -1.89 -3.43 10.84
C VAL A 64 -2.48 -2.02 10.81
N VAL A 65 -1.84 -1.11 10.10
CA VAL A 65 -2.26 0.31 10.03
C VAL A 65 -2.71 0.74 8.64
N GLY A 66 -2.26 0.06 7.59
CA GLY A 66 -2.61 0.46 6.22
C GLY A 66 -2.33 -0.64 5.22
N VAL A 67 -2.59 -0.32 3.96
CA VAL A 67 -2.36 -1.19 2.82
C VAL A 67 -1.46 -0.49 1.81
N VAL A 68 -0.47 -1.22 1.32
CA VAL A 68 0.39 -0.82 0.20
C VAL A 68 0.29 -1.84 -0.93
N THR A 69 0.61 -1.42 -2.14
CA THR A 69 0.65 -2.25 -3.35
C THR A 69 2.06 -2.30 -3.89
N VAL A 70 2.46 -3.42 -4.49
CA VAL A 70 3.76 -3.55 -5.15
C VAL A 70 3.77 -2.72 -6.43
N LEU A 71 4.60 -1.68 -6.45
CA LEU A 71 4.81 -0.76 -7.56
C LEU A 71 5.96 -1.21 -8.47
N ARG A 72 7.00 -1.83 -7.89
CA ARG A 72 8.12 -2.42 -8.62
C ARG A 72 8.46 -3.78 -8.04
N GLU A 73 8.50 -4.80 -8.91
CA GLU A 73 8.93 -6.15 -8.54
C GLU A 73 10.40 -6.16 -8.11
N TRP A 74 10.83 -7.28 -7.51
CA TRP A 74 12.17 -7.41 -6.94
C TRP A 74 13.28 -6.97 -7.90
N TYR A 75 14.14 -6.10 -7.41
CA TYR A 75 15.38 -5.69 -8.07
C TYR A 75 16.54 -5.68 -7.07
N SER A 76 17.75 -5.82 -7.58
CA SER A 76 18.99 -5.79 -6.79
C SER A 76 19.97 -4.89 -7.51
N GLU A 77 20.59 -3.96 -6.79
CA GLU A 77 21.59 -3.05 -7.36
C GLU A 77 23.00 -3.68 -7.33
N ASP A 78 23.20 -4.71 -6.50
CA ASP A 78 24.41 -5.52 -6.40
C ASP A 78 24.08 -7.03 -6.35
N ASP A 79 25.09 -7.91 -6.32
CA ASP A 79 24.96 -9.39 -6.20
C ASP A 79 24.36 -9.88 -4.84
N GLY A 80 23.74 -9.00 -4.05
CA GLY A 80 23.35 -9.22 -2.67
C GLY A 80 21.86 -9.05 -2.35
N GLU A 81 21.59 -8.16 -1.39
CA GLU A 81 20.26 -7.82 -0.88
C GLU A 81 19.53 -6.97 -1.91
N GLY A 82 18.27 -7.32 -2.19
CA GLY A 82 17.41 -6.56 -3.11
C GLY A 82 16.17 -6.02 -2.42
N SER A 83 15.36 -5.35 -3.22
CA SER A 83 14.23 -4.54 -2.74
C SER A 83 13.06 -4.63 -3.70
N VAL A 84 11.89 -4.27 -3.21
CA VAL A 84 10.69 -3.97 -4.02
C VAL A 84 10.32 -2.53 -3.76
N ASP A 85 9.64 -1.87 -4.69
CA ASP A 85 9.04 -0.57 -4.38
C ASP A 85 7.56 -0.79 -4.10
N VAL A 86 7.06 -0.19 -3.02
CA VAL A 86 5.65 -0.25 -2.64
C VAL A 86 5.03 1.14 -2.67
N LYS A 87 3.73 1.19 -2.96
CA LYS A 87 2.93 2.42 -2.97
C LYS A 87 1.75 2.30 -2.02
N ALA A 88 1.48 3.33 -1.22
CA ALA A 88 0.30 3.44 -0.39
C ALA A 88 -0.98 3.30 -1.23
N VAL A 89 -1.89 2.48 -0.74
CA VAL A 89 -3.24 2.32 -1.29
C VAL A 89 -4.22 3.08 -0.43
N GLY A 90 -4.19 2.84 0.89
CA GLY A 90 -5.05 3.52 1.84
C GLY A 90 -4.79 3.08 3.28
N GLU A 91 -5.19 3.92 4.23
CA GLU A 91 -5.08 3.60 5.66
C GLU A 91 -6.19 2.63 6.07
N MET A 92 -5.95 1.79 7.08
CA MET A 92 -7.01 0.98 7.66
C MET A 92 -7.99 1.91 8.39
N ARG A 93 -9.30 1.78 8.14
CA ARG A 93 -10.32 2.60 8.83
C ARG A 93 -10.19 2.48 10.34
N LYS A 94 -9.89 1.27 10.80
CA LYS A 94 -9.47 0.97 12.16
C LYS A 94 -8.22 0.10 12.12
N ALA A 95 -7.15 0.55 12.77
CA ALA A 95 -5.95 -0.26 12.94
C ALA A 95 -6.26 -1.56 13.69
N VAL A 96 -5.71 -2.68 13.22
CA VAL A 96 -6.01 -4.02 13.75
C VAL A 96 -4.84 -4.51 14.58
N ASP A 97 -5.05 -4.62 15.90
CA ASP A 97 -3.99 -5.02 16.83
C ASP A 97 -3.71 -6.52 16.80
N LEU A 98 -2.46 -6.90 17.09
CA LEU A 98 -2.03 -8.30 17.21
C LEU A 98 -2.89 -9.09 18.22
N LYS A 99 -3.38 -8.41 19.27
CA LYS A 99 -4.26 -9.02 20.28
C LYS A 99 -5.61 -9.40 19.66
N GLU A 100 -6.19 -8.51 18.85
CA GLU A 100 -7.45 -8.76 18.15
C GLU A 100 -7.27 -9.88 17.11
N MET A 101 -6.19 -9.83 16.32
CA MET A 101 -5.88 -10.88 15.34
C MET A 101 -5.71 -12.26 15.99
N LYS A 102 -5.16 -12.32 17.22
CA LYS A 102 -4.98 -13.58 17.96
C LYS A 102 -6.27 -14.07 18.62
N ALA A 103 -7.19 -13.17 18.95
CA ALA A 103 -8.48 -13.50 19.53
C ALA A 103 -9.40 -14.14 18.47
N ASP A 104 -9.24 -13.78 17.20
CA ASP A 104 -10.00 -14.36 16.10
C ASP A 104 -9.62 -15.84 15.83
N GLY A 105 -10.60 -16.73 15.98
CA GLY A 105 -10.40 -18.16 15.78
C GLY A 105 -10.00 -18.54 14.35
N GLY A 106 -10.43 -17.75 13.37
CA GLY A 106 -10.13 -17.92 11.96
C GLY A 106 -8.70 -17.53 11.57
N LEU A 107 -7.95 -16.87 12.46
CA LEU A 107 -6.56 -16.45 12.22
C LEU A 107 -5.52 -17.28 12.96
N LYS A 108 -5.93 -18.26 13.79
CA LYS A 108 -5.04 -19.05 14.67
C LYS A 108 -3.83 -19.68 13.96
N ASN A 109 -4.00 -20.07 12.69
CA ASN A 109 -2.94 -20.69 11.89
C ASN A 109 -2.16 -19.69 11.03
N PHE A 110 -2.29 -18.37 11.24
CA PHE A 110 -1.55 -17.41 10.45
C PHE A 110 -0.04 -17.51 10.72
N ALA A 111 0.76 -17.52 9.65
CA ALA A 111 2.20 -17.78 9.69
C ALA A 111 2.96 -16.79 10.59
N MET A 112 2.48 -15.55 10.66
CA MET A 112 3.07 -14.48 11.47
C MET A 112 3.14 -14.82 12.98
N PHE A 113 2.15 -15.54 13.51
CA PHE A 113 2.11 -15.89 14.94
C PHE A 113 3.15 -16.94 15.31
N ARG A 114 3.48 -17.82 14.36
CA ARG A 114 4.47 -18.89 14.53
C ARG A 114 5.89 -18.39 14.23
N GLN A 115 6.03 -17.34 13.42
CA GLN A 115 7.31 -16.78 12.98
C GLN A 115 7.39 -15.26 13.24
N PRO A 116 7.50 -14.82 14.50
CA PRO A 116 7.46 -13.40 14.84
C PRO A 116 8.64 -12.60 14.27
N ARG A 117 9.81 -13.23 14.10
CA ARG A 117 11.04 -12.61 13.56
C ARG A 117 11.05 -12.47 12.03
N LEU A 118 10.06 -13.01 11.33
CA LEU A 118 9.97 -12.90 9.88
C LEU A 118 9.31 -11.57 9.50
N SER A 119 10.02 -10.71 8.77
CA SER A 119 9.56 -9.34 8.44
C SER A 119 8.62 -9.27 7.23
N VAL A 120 8.69 -10.24 6.33
CA VAL A 120 7.81 -10.34 5.15
C VAL A 120 7.09 -11.68 5.23
N VAL A 121 5.77 -11.66 5.26
CA VAL A 121 4.97 -12.86 5.50
C VAL A 121 3.89 -12.98 4.41
N PRO A 122 3.72 -14.14 3.75
CA PRO A 122 2.61 -14.36 2.85
C PRO A 122 1.30 -14.41 3.66
N VAL A 123 0.26 -13.80 3.11
CA VAL A 123 -1.07 -13.71 3.71
C VAL A 123 -2.04 -14.52 2.86
N PRO A 124 -2.62 -15.61 3.37
CA PRO A 124 -3.71 -16.30 2.70
C PRO A 124 -4.90 -15.35 2.48
N GLU A 125 -5.64 -15.52 1.39
CA GLU A 125 -6.76 -14.62 1.05
C GLU A 125 -7.85 -14.61 2.14
N ASP A 126 -8.13 -15.74 2.78
CA ASP A 126 -9.10 -15.82 3.88
C ASP A 126 -8.62 -15.04 5.13
N VAL A 127 -7.31 -15.03 5.39
CA VAL A 127 -6.69 -14.21 6.44
C VAL A 127 -6.79 -12.73 6.06
N TRP A 128 -6.50 -12.38 4.80
CA TRP A 128 -6.62 -11.01 4.31
C TRP A 128 -8.02 -10.46 4.56
N LYS A 129 -9.06 -11.18 4.10
CA LYS A 129 -10.46 -10.79 4.27
C LYS A 129 -10.81 -10.57 5.74
N LYS A 130 -10.45 -11.52 6.62
CA LYS A 130 -10.72 -11.39 8.07
C LYS A 130 -10.04 -10.18 8.70
N VAL A 131 -8.78 -9.90 8.34
CA VAL A 131 -8.08 -8.71 8.87
C VAL A 131 -8.75 -7.43 8.37
N CYS A 132 -9.14 -7.37 7.09
CA CYS A 132 -9.94 -6.25 6.60
C CYS A 132 -11.26 -6.13 7.37
N ASP A 133 -12.00 -7.21 7.60
CA ASP A 133 -13.27 -7.18 8.31
C ASP A 133 -13.11 -6.70 9.77
N LEU A 134 -12.05 -7.14 10.47
CA LEU A 134 -11.72 -6.67 11.82
C LEU A 134 -11.42 -5.16 11.88
N GLY A 135 -10.82 -4.63 10.82
CA GLY A 135 -10.47 -3.21 10.69
C GLY A 135 -11.56 -2.35 10.05
N GLY A 136 -12.72 -2.94 9.70
CA GLY A 136 -13.75 -2.25 8.93
C GLY A 136 -13.32 -1.92 7.49
N GLY A 137 -12.25 -2.55 6.99
CA GLY A 137 -11.65 -2.30 5.68
C GLY A 137 -10.57 -1.21 5.70
N TYR A 138 -10.19 -0.75 4.51
CA TYR A 138 -9.18 0.29 4.31
C TYR A 138 -9.66 1.32 3.29
N GLU A 139 -9.12 2.52 3.33
CA GLU A 139 -9.46 3.58 2.38
C GLU A 139 -9.21 3.11 0.92
N GLY A 140 -10.19 3.34 0.04
CA GLY A 140 -10.10 2.92 -1.35
C GLY A 140 -10.33 1.43 -1.62
N ASP A 141 -10.78 0.66 -0.62
CA ASP A 141 -11.16 -0.76 -0.80
C ASP A 141 -12.52 -0.99 -1.51
N GLY A 142 -13.23 0.10 -1.84
CA GLY A 142 -14.53 0.06 -2.51
C GLY A 142 -15.69 -0.40 -1.61
N ARG A 143 -15.46 -0.58 -0.30
CA ARG A 143 -16.53 -0.70 0.68
C ARG A 143 -16.93 0.74 1.05
N GLU A 144 -17.94 1.30 0.40
CA GLU A 144 -18.56 2.54 0.88
C GLU A 144 -18.92 2.31 2.36
N GLY A 145 -18.42 3.20 3.23
CA GLY A 145 -18.89 3.22 4.61
C GLY A 145 -20.39 3.52 4.56
N ASP A 146 -21.17 2.85 5.40
CA ASP A 146 -22.54 3.27 5.73
C ASP A 146 -22.49 4.60 6.53
N ASP A 147 -21.89 5.64 5.95
CA ASP A 147 -21.89 7.00 6.43
C ASP A 147 -22.65 7.84 5.39
N ASP A 148 -23.95 8.01 5.63
CA ASP A 148 -24.77 9.07 5.03
C ASP A 148 -24.11 10.43 5.36
N ASP A 149 -23.22 10.94 4.49
CA ASP A 149 -22.93 12.38 4.39
C ASP A 149 -22.52 12.77 2.97
N ASP A 150 -23.32 13.67 2.41
CA ASP A 150 -23.36 14.16 1.04
C ASP A 150 -22.10 15.01 0.70
N SER A 151 -21.13 14.45 -0.03
CA SER A 151 -20.04 15.25 -0.64
C SER A 151 -19.39 14.54 -1.84
N ASP A 152 -20.18 14.40 -2.89
CA ASP A 152 -19.92 13.50 -4.02
C ASP A 152 -19.35 14.18 -5.29
N GLU A 153 -18.47 15.18 -5.11
CA GLU A 153 -17.95 16.01 -6.23
C GLU A 153 -16.42 16.12 -6.34
N GLU A 154 -15.63 15.77 -5.32
CA GLU A 154 -14.16 15.85 -5.43
C GLU A 154 -13.53 14.66 -6.18
N TRP A 155 -14.05 13.45 -6.03
CA TRP A 155 -13.43 12.25 -6.61
C TRP A 155 -13.54 12.16 -8.14
N LYS A 156 -14.57 12.76 -8.72
CA LYS A 156 -14.75 12.83 -10.18
C LYS A 156 -13.67 13.72 -10.83
N ILE A 157 -13.18 14.73 -10.12
CA ILE A 157 -12.16 15.66 -10.63
C ILE A 157 -10.78 14.99 -10.68
N ILE A 158 -10.42 14.24 -9.64
CA ILE A 158 -9.11 13.57 -9.54
C ILE A 158 -9.00 12.42 -10.56
N ALA A 159 -10.06 11.65 -10.75
CA ALA A 159 -10.07 10.56 -11.75
C ALA A 159 -9.94 11.08 -13.19
N ASN A 160 -10.54 12.24 -13.51
CA ASN A 160 -10.49 12.81 -14.85
C ASN A 160 -9.13 13.44 -15.20
N ALA A 161 -8.44 14.01 -14.20
CA ALA A 161 -7.11 14.61 -14.39
C ALA A 161 -6.02 13.59 -14.75
N ILE A 162 -6.15 12.34 -14.28
CA ILE A 162 -5.18 11.27 -14.55
C ILE A 162 -5.40 10.65 -15.96
N LEU A 163 -6.63 10.75 -16.50
CA LEU A 163 -7.02 10.10 -17.76
C LEU A 163 -7.02 11.02 -18.99
N THR A 164 -6.87 12.34 -18.82
CA THR A 164 -6.80 13.26 -19.98
C THR A 164 -5.40 13.28 -20.60
N PRO A 165 -5.22 12.87 -21.87
CA PRO A 165 -3.94 13.05 -22.56
C PRO A 165 -3.71 14.55 -22.81
N VAL A 166 -2.52 15.04 -22.45
CA VAL A 166 -2.06 16.40 -22.71
C VAL A 166 -2.06 16.63 -24.22
N ARG A 167 -3.09 17.32 -24.72
CA ARG A 167 -3.19 17.70 -26.12
C ARG A 167 -2.34 18.96 -26.32
N ALA A 168 -1.12 18.77 -26.83
CA ALA A 168 -0.28 19.88 -27.30
C ALA A 168 -1.05 20.66 -28.39
N SER A 169 -1.51 21.88 -28.07
CA SER A 169 -2.00 22.83 -29.06
C SER A 169 -0.94 23.88 -29.32
N SER A 170 -0.29 23.74 -30.46
CA SER A 170 0.38 24.83 -31.15
C SER A 170 -0.62 25.94 -31.48
N CYS A 171 -0.35 27.17 -31.11
CA CYS A 171 -0.98 28.36 -31.69
C CYS A 171 0.05 29.50 -31.73
N LEU A 172 0.87 29.46 -32.79
CA LEU A 172 1.42 30.68 -33.41
C LEU A 172 0.25 31.47 -34.00
N ARG A 173 0.09 32.75 -33.60
CA ARG A 173 0.10 33.91 -34.53
C ARG A 173 -0.34 35.22 -33.87
N ASN A 174 0.50 36.23 -34.12
CA ASN A 174 0.16 37.60 -34.54
C ASN A 174 -0.67 38.49 -33.61
N LEU A 175 0.01 39.39 -32.90
CA LEU A 175 -0.48 40.73 -32.62
C LEU A 175 0.44 41.77 -33.26
N GLN A 176 -0.08 42.41 -34.31
CA GLN A 176 0.41 43.69 -34.82
C GLN A 176 -0.15 44.80 -33.91
N PRO A 177 0.64 45.82 -33.50
CA PRO A 177 0.07 47.03 -32.91
C PRO A 177 -0.39 48.00 -34.03
N LYS A 178 -1.69 48.34 -34.02
CA LYS A 178 -2.24 49.45 -34.79
C LYS A 178 -1.79 50.78 -34.18
N SER A 179 -1.38 51.69 -35.05
CA SER A 179 -1.11 53.11 -34.82
C SER A 179 -2.34 53.89 -34.30
N LEU A 180 -2.12 54.93 -33.47
CA LEU A 180 -2.50 56.34 -33.70
C LEU A 180 -2.58 57.12 -32.38
N LEU A 181 -1.56 57.96 -32.12
CA LEU A 181 -1.62 59.43 -32.05
C LEU A 181 -0.29 59.98 -31.51
#